data_AF-A0A7H4M2S3-F1
#
_entry.id   AF-A0A7H4M2S3-F1
#
_cell.length_a   1.000
_cell.length_b   1.000
_cell.length_c   1.000
_cell.angle_alpha   90.00
_cell.angle_beta   90.00
_cell.angle_gamma   90.00
#
_symmetry.space_group_name_H-M   'P 1'
#
loop_
_entity.id
_entity.type
_entity.pdbx_description
1 polymer ?
#
loop_
_entity_poly.entity_id
_entity_poly.type
_entity_poly.pdbx_seq_one_letter_code
_entity_poly.pdbx_strand_id
1 'polypeptide(L)'
;MSFFHANQREALNQSLAEVQGQINVSFEFFPPRTSEMEQTLWKSIDRLSSLKPKFVSVTYGANSGERDRTHSIIKGIKERTGLEAAPHLTCIDASRDELRTIAKITGIAGFAISLRCVATCRLAAVSRICTRPTW
;
A
#
# COMPACT_ATOMS: atom_id res chain seq x y z
N MET A 1 -38.47 -7.03 -21.87
CA MET A 1 -37.39 -6.40 -21.08
C MET A 1 -36.51 -7.41 -20.31
N SER A 2 -36.85 -8.70 -20.19
CA SER A 2 -36.05 -9.69 -19.41
C SER A 2 -34.74 -10.15 -20.09
N PHE A 3 -34.73 -10.31 -21.41
CA PHE A 3 -33.59 -10.89 -22.14
C PHE A 3 -32.40 -9.94 -22.36
N PHE A 4 -32.60 -8.63 -22.27
CA PHE A 4 -31.51 -7.65 -22.43
C PHE A 4 -30.48 -7.79 -21.30
N HIS A 5 -30.95 -7.92 -20.06
CA HIS A 5 -30.07 -8.11 -18.91
C HIS A 5 -29.37 -9.47 -18.91
N ALA A 6 -30.02 -10.52 -19.40
CA ALA A 6 -29.42 -11.85 -19.53
C ALA A 6 -28.25 -11.83 -20.53
N ASN A 7 -28.47 -11.30 -21.74
CA ASN A 7 -27.43 -11.17 -22.76
C ASN A 7 -26.28 -10.25 -22.31
N GLN A 8 -26.61 -9.16 -21.62
CA GLN A 8 -25.59 -8.22 -21.13
C GLN A 8 -24.73 -8.85 -20.02
N ARG A 9 -25.31 -9.67 -19.15
CA ARG A 9 -24.57 -10.42 -18.12
C ARG A 9 -23.64 -11.46 -18.73
N GLU A 10 -24.09 -12.17 -19.76
CA GLU A 10 -23.29 -13.19 -20.42
C GLU A 10 -22.11 -12.59 -21.19
N ALA A 11 -22.34 -11.49 -21.92
CA ALA A 11 -21.28 -10.74 -22.58
C ALA A 11 -20.22 -10.17 -21.60
N LEU A 12 -20.65 -9.68 -20.44
CA LEU A 12 -19.74 -9.21 -19.39
C LEU A 12 -18.91 -10.35 -18.80
N ASN A 13 -19.52 -11.51 -18.52
CA ASN A 13 -18.82 -12.68 -18.00
C ASN A 13 -17.76 -13.19 -18.98
N GLN A 14 -18.10 -13.22 -20.27
CA GLN A 14 -17.16 -13.61 -21.33
C GLN A 14 -15.99 -12.63 -21.40
N SER A 15 -16.27 -11.32 -21.38
CA SER A 15 -15.24 -10.28 -21.36
C SER A 15 -14.32 -10.40 -20.13
N LEU A 16 -14.88 -10.69 -18.95
CA LEU A 16 -14.10 -10.91 -17.72
C LEU A 16 -13.20 -12.14 -17.80
N ALA A 17 -13.68 -13.23 -18.41
CA ALA A 17 -12.89 -14.44 -18.61
C ALA A 17 -11.71 -14.20 -19.55
N GLU A 18 -11.88 -13.39 -20.59
CA GLU A 18 -10.85 -13.06 -21.57
C GLU A 18 -9.73 -12.17 -21.00
N VAL A 19 -10.00 -11.43 -19.93
CA VAL A 19 -9.01 -10.56 -19.26
C VAL A 19 -8.13 -11.34 -18.27
N GLN A 20 -8.34 -12.65 -18.10
CA GLN A 20 -7.51 -13.50 -17.22
C GLN A 20 -6.01 -13.38 -17.57
N GLY A 21 -5.21 -13.05 -16.55
CA GLY A 21 -3.75 -12.90 -16.68
C GLY A 21 -3.26 -11.49 -17.06
N GLN A 22 -4.16 -10.56 -17.38
CA GLN A 22 -3.79 -9.16 -17.71
C GLN A 22 -4.07 -8.17 -16.56
N ILE A 23 -4.69 -8.63 -15.46
CA ILE A 23 -5.06 -7.77 -14.33
C ILE A 23 -3.91 -7.70 -13.34
N ASN A 24 -3.37 -6.49 -13.17
CA ASN A 24 -2.48 -6.20 -12.06
C ASN A 24 -3.32 -5.91 -10.81
N VAL A 25 -2.99 -6.57 -9.70
CA VAL A 25 -3.63 -6.36 -8.40
C VAL A 25 -2.64 -5.80 -7.38
N SER A 26 -3.16 -4.99 -6.47
CA SER A 26 -2.46 -4.48 -5.30
C SER A 26 -3.37 -4.61 -4.09
N PHE A 27 -2.80 -4.90 -2.93
CA PHE A 27 -3.55 -5.08 -1.69
C PHE A 27 -3.15 -4.04 -0.65
N GLU A 28 -4.13 -3.48 0.03
CA GLU A 28 -3.94 -2.52 1.12
C GLU A 28 -4.23 -3.17 2.46
N PHE A 29 -3.32 -2.98 3.42
CA PHE A 29 -3.43 -3.51 4.77
C PHE A 29 -3.42 -2.40 5.82
N PHE A 30 -3.99 -2.69 6.97
CA PHE A 30 -4.01 -1.80 8.12
C PHE A 30 -3.14 -2.37 9.25
N PRO A 31 -2.44 -1.52 10.01
CA PRO A 31 -1.68 -1.98 11.16
C PRO A 31 -2.62 -2.61 12.20
N PRO A 32 -2.35 -3.84 12.67
CA PRO A 32 -3.20 -4.53 13.62
C PRO A 32 -3.08 -3.85 14.99
N ARG A 33 -4.21 -3.78 15.69
CA ARG A 33 -4.27 -3.21 17.04
C ARG A 33 -4.10 -4.27 18.13
N THR A 34 -4.44 -5.52 17.82
CA THR A 34 -4.39 -6.68 18.73
C THR A 34 -3.58 -7.83 18.14
N SER A 35 -3.15 -8.76 19.00
CA SER A 35 -2.41 -9.97 18.62
C SER A 35 -3.18 -10.87 17.65
N GLU A 36 -4.50 -10.95 17.80
CA GLU A 36 -5.36 -11.80 16.96
C GLU A 36 -5.46 -11.22 15.54
N MET A 37 -5.54 -9.89 15.43
CA MET A 37 -5.51 -9.20 14.14
C MET A 37 -4.15 -9.36 13.46
N GLU A 38 -3.06 -9.37 14.22
CA GLU A 38 -1.72 -9.58 13.66
C GLU A 38 -1.58 -10.97 13.05
N GLN A 39 -2.04 -12.02 13.74
CA GLN A 39 -2.05 -13.38 13.17
C GLN A 39 -2.90 -13.45 11.89
N THR A 40 -4.04 -12.76 11.89
CA THR A 40 -4.92 -12.71 10.72
C THR A 40 -4.26 -11.99 9.56
N LEU A 41 -3.59 -10.85 9.81
CA LEU A 41 -2.85 -10.10 8.82
C LEU A 41 -1.78 -10.96 8.15
N TRP A 42 -0.96 -11.67 8.93
CA TRP A 42 0.08 -12.54 8.39
C TRP A 42 -0.49 -13.68 7.55
N LYS A 43 -1.57 -14.32 8.00
CA LYS A 43 -2.28 -15.36 7.22
C LYS A 43 -2.82 -14.80 5.90
N SER A 44 -3.37 -13.59 5.91
CA SER A 44 -3.85 -12.92 4.71
C SER A 44 -2.71 -12.60 3.75
N ILE A 45 -1.59 -12.08 4.25
CA ILE A 45 -0.40 -11.78 3.43
C ILE A 45 0.13 -13.06 2.78
N ASP A 46 0.27 -14.15 3.52
CA ASP A 46 0.72 -15.43 2.97
C ASP A 46 -0.22 -15.96 1.88
N ARG A 47 -1.53 -15.79 2.06
CA ARG A 47 -2.50 -16.22 1.06
C ARG A 47 -2.43 -15.36 -0.20
N LEU A 48 -2.34 -14.04 -0.04
CA LEU A 48 -2.38 -13.07 -1.13
C LEU A 48 -1.05 -12.96 -1.87
N SER A 49 0.07 -13.30 -1.24
CA SER A 49 1.39 -13.32 -1.89
C SER A 49 1.45 -14.31 -3.05
N SER A 50 0.70 -15.42 -2.96
CA SER A 50 0.58 -16.41 -4.04
C SER A 50 -0.01 -15.86 -5.34
N LEU A 51 -0.79 -14.76 -5.25
CA LEU A 51 -1.39 -14.08 -6.40
C LEU A 51 -0.41 -13.14 -7.12
N LYS A 52 0.84 -13.05 -6.64
CA LYS A 52 1.89 -12.16 -7.18
C LYS A 52 1.39 -10.74 -7.42
N PRO A 53 0.90 -10.05 -6.37
CA PRO A 53 0.50 -8.65 -6.50
C PRO A 53 1.69 -7.81 -6.94
N LYS A 54 1.40 -6.74 -7.70
CA LYS A 54 2.45 -5.82 -8.17
C LYS A 54 3.11 -5.08 -7.01
N PHE A 55 2.31 -4.69 -6.03
CA PHE A 55 2.76 -4.12 -4.77
C PHE A 55 1.70 -4.33 -3.69
N VAL A 56 2.10 -4.18 -2.44
CA VAL A 56 1.18 -4.12 -1.30
C VAL A 56 1.36 -2.78 -0.61
N SER A 57 0.27 -2.17 -0.15
CA SER A 57 0.31 -0.96 0.65
C SER A 57 -0.04 -1.24 2.10
N VAL A 58 0.56 -0.49 3.02
CA VAL A 58 0.19 -0.52 4.44
C VAL A 58 -0.15 0.91 4.86
N THR A 59 -1.33 1.07 5.44
CA THR A 59 -1.80 2.37 5.88
C THR A 59 -1.02 2.90 7.07
N TYR A 60 -1.09 4.22 7.26
CA TYR A 60 -0.37 4.93 8.31
C TYR A 60 -1.37 5.70 9.14
N GLY A 61 -1.38 5.37 10.43
CA GLY A 61 -2.13 6.12 11.42
C GLY A 61 -1.41 7.41 11.77
N ALA A 62 -2.13 8.53 11.80
CA ALA A 62 -1.56 9.82 12.21
C ALA A 62 -1.02 9.80 13.66
N ASN A 63 -1.58 8.92 14.50
CA ASN A 63 -1.20 8.75 15.90
C ASN A 63 0.16 8.05 16.05
N SER A 64 1.02 8.59 16.92
CA SER A 64 2.42 8.17 17.11
C SER A 64 2.62 6.66 17.32
N GLY A 65 1.73 5.99 18.06
CA GLY A 65 1.82 4.55 18.32
C GLY A 65 1.52 3.64 17.13
N GLU A 66 0.92 4.16 16.05
CA GLU A 66 0.62 3.39 14.83
C GLU A 66 1.78 3.45 13.82
N ARG A 67 2.72 4.40 13.98
CA ARG A 67 3.86 4.63 13.07
C ARG A 67 4.87 3.49 13.10
N ASP A 68 5.31 3.11 14.30
CA ASP A 68 6.28 2.05 14.52
C ASP A 68 5.73 0.69 14.06
N ARG A 69 4.41 0.50 14.19
CA ARG A 69 3.71 -0.71 13.74
C ARG A 69 3.69 -0.80 12.22
N THR A 70 3.29 0.26 11.52
CA THR A 70 3.32 0.30 10.05
C THR A 70 4.73 -0.02 9.53
N HIS A 71 5.76 0.54 10.15
CA HIS A 71 7.15 0.26 9.79
C HIS A 71 7.54 -1.21 10.00
N SER A 72 7.25 -1.78 11.17
CA SER A 72 7.54 -3.18 11.49
C SER A 72 6.89 -4.14 10.49
N ILE A 73 5.64 -3.88 10.13
CA ILE A 73 4.88 -4.69 9.17
C ILE A 73 5.49 -4.61 7.77
N ILE A 74 5.81 -3.41 7.29
CA ILE A 74 6.43 -3.22 5.97
C ILE A 74 7.75 -3.98 5.88
N LYS A 75 8.58 -3.89 6.92
CA LYS A 75 9.84 -4.62 6.99
C LYS A 75 9.59 -6.14 6.98
N GLY A 76 8.68 -6.62 7.82
CA GLY A 76 8.34 -8.05 7.87
C GLY A 76 7.73 -8.58 6.56
N ILE A 77 6.91 -7.80 5.87
CA ILE A 77 6.38 -8.16 4.54
C ILE A 77 7.52 -8.30 3.53
N LYS A 78 8.44 -7.33 3.47
CA LYS A 78 9.59 -7.38 2.56
C LYS A 78 10.49 -8.58 2.85
N GLU A 79 10.79 -8.83 4.12
CA GLU A 79 11.65 -9.95 4.53
C GLU A 79 11.00 -11.32 4.29
N ARG A 80 9.69 -11.44 4.52
CA ARG A 80 8.95 -12.72 4.41
C ARG A 80 8.55 -13.07 2.98
N THR A 81 8.08 -12.10 2.22
CA THR A 81 7.48 -12.34 0.89
C THR A 81 8.35 -11.86 -0.27
N GLY A 82 9.33 -10.99 -0.02
CA GLY A 82 10.10 -10.32 -1.07
C GLY A 82 9.27 -9.36 -1.93
N LEU A 83 7.99 -9.15 -1.61
CA LEU A 83 7.11 -8.26 -2.37
C LEU A 83 7.42 -6.80 -2.09
N GLU A 84 7.15 -5.96 -3.09
CA GLU A 84 7.27 -4.52 -2.94
C GLU A 84 6.16 -3.98 -2.03
N ALA A 85 6.57 -3.48 -0.87
CA ALA A 85 5.67 -2.93 0.14
C ALA A 85 5.81 -1.40 0.21
N ALA A 86 4.71 -0.69 -0.03
CA ALA A 86 4.61 0.76 -0.04
C ALA A 86 3.86 1.26 1.21
N PRO A 87 4.53 1.88 2.19
CA PRO A 87 3.82 2.49 3.30
C PRO A 87 3.10 3.75 2.83
N HIS A 88 1.92 3.97 3.38
CA HIS A 88 1.33 5.29 3.36
C HIS A 88 2.10 6.19 4.31
N LEU A 89 2.22 7.47 3.98
CA LEU A 89 2.88 8.46 4.82
C LEU A 89 2.01 9.69 4.88
N THR A 90 1.67 10.11 6.09
CA THR A 90 1.03 11.41 6.33
C THR A 90 2.09 12.39 6.82
N CYS A 91 2.03 13.62 6.31
CA CYS A 91 2.92 14.71 6.75
C CYS A 91 2.37 15.45 7.98
N ILE A 92 1.15 15.10 8.40
CA ILE A 92 0.53 15.66 9.59
C ILE A 92 1.15 14.96 10.79
N ASP A 93 1.66 15.75 11.73
CA ASP A 93 2.36 15.33 12.95
C ASP A 93 3.71 14.62 12.75
N ALA A 94 4.32 14.68 11.56
CA ALA A 94 5.66 14.15 11.30
C ALA A 94 6.63 15.27 10.93
N SER A 95 7.79 15.30 11.58
CA SER A 95 8.87 16.21 11.21
C SER A 95 9.51 15.79 9.88
N ARG A 96 10.16 16.74 9.20
CA ARG A 96 10.83 16.47 7.93
C ARG A 96 11.93 15.39 8.06
N ASP A 97 12.62 15.36 9.18
CA ASP A 97 13.71 14.41 9.41
C ASP A 97 13.19 13.01 9.76
N GLU A 98 12.04 12.91 10.44
CA GLU A 98 11.33 11.64 10.61
C GLU A 98 10.87 11.08 9.26
N LEU A 99 10.25 11.91 8.41
CA LEU A 99 9.82 11.47 7.07
C LEU A 99 11.00 10.99 6.21
N ARG A 100 12.15 11.67 6.27
CA ARG A 100 13.38 11.23 5.59
C ARG A 100 13.91 9.92 6.15
N THR A 101 13.89 9.75 7.47
CA THR A 101 14.33 8.53 8.13
C THR A 101 13.45 7.36 7.71
N ILE A 102 12.13 7.55 7.75
CA ILE A 102 11.17 6.54 7.31
C ILE A 102 11.38 6.21 5.84
N ALA A 103 11.49 7.22 4.95
CA ALA A 103 11.73 7.03 3.52
C ALA A 103 13.03 6.26 3.21
N LYS A 104 14.10 6.49 3.99
CA LYS A 104 15.36 5.74 3.88
C LYS A 104 15.18 4.28 4.30
N ILE A 105 14.59 4.02 5.45
CA ILE A 105 14.51 2.65 6.00
C ILE A 105 13.59 1.77 5.14
N THR A 106 12.48 2.32 4.70
CA THR A 106 11.50 1.61 3.87
C THR A 106 11.91 1.53 2.40
N GLY A 107 12.97 2.24 2.00
CA GLY A 107 13.49 2.23 0.64
C GLY A 107 12.56 2.85 -0.40
N ILE A 108 11.67 3.78 0.01
CA ILE A 108 10.65 4.42 -0.85
C ILE A 108 11.28 5.47 -1.78
N ALA A 109 12.58 5.39 -2.09
CA ALA A 109 13.25 6.31 -3.00
C ALA A 109 12.67 6.30 -4.45
N GLY A 110 11.56 5.61 -4.71
CA GLY A 110 10.82 5.59 -5.97
C GLY A 110 9.29 5.46 -5.90
N PHE A 111 8.62 5.31 -4.75
CA PHE A 111 7.17 5.00 -4.68
C PHE A 111 6.38 5.86 -3.69
N ALA A 112 6.09 7.11 -4.03
CA ALA A 112 5.26 7.96 -3.19
C ALA A 112 3.75 7.69 -3.40
N ILE A 113 3.16 6.76 -2.65
CA ILE A 113 1.70 6.78 -2.42
C ILE A 113 1.44 7.85 -1.35
N SER A 114 1.53 9.11 -1.78
CA SER A 114 1.24 10.27 -0.95
C SER A 114 -0.27 10.34 -0.70
N LEU A 115 -0.73 9.75 0.41
CA LEU A 115 -2.07 10.04 0.91
C LEU A 115 -2.13 11.51 1.32
N ARG A 116 -2.72 12.29 0.41
CA ARG A 116 -3.29 13.63 0.54
C ARG A 116 -3.10 14.26 1.93
N CYS A 117 -2.18 15.22 1.98
CA CYS A 117 -2.11 16.20 3.05
C CYS A 117 -3.49 16.85 3.22
N VAL A 118 -4.13 16.68 4.39
CA VAL A 118 -5.33 17.45 4.74
C VAL A 118 -4.85 18.90 4.97
N ALA A 119 -5.07 19.73 3.94
CA ALA A 119 -5.15 21.20 3.92
C ALA A 119 -3.97 22.12 4.33
N THR A 120 -2.89 21.70 5.00
CA THR A 120 -1.92 22.72 5.53
C THR A 120 -0.43 22.51 5.24
N CYS A 121 0.02 21.34 4.80
CA CYS A 121 1.43 21.10 4.53
C CYS A 121 1.77 21.48 3.08
N ARG A 122 2.55 22.56 2.89
CA ARG A 122 3.05 23.00 1.58
C ARG A 122 3.72 21.83 0.84
N LEU A 123 3.18 21.48 -0.33
CA LEU A 123 3.65 20.43 -1.26
C LEU A 123 5.15 20.46 -1.60
N ALA A 124 5.87 21.56 -1.32
CA ALA A 124 7.27 21.74 -1.70
C ALA A 124 8.26 20.88 -0.90
N ALA A 125 7.90 20.42 0.30
CA ALA A 125 8.84 19.66 1.14
C ALA A 125 8.99 18.19 0.70
N VAL A 126 7.93 17.59 0.15
CA VAL A 126 7.89 16.17 -0.21
C VAL A 126 8.37 15.92 -1.65
N SER A 127 8.05 16.81 -2.61
CA SER A 127 8.53 16.63 -3.98
C SER A 127 10.07 16.63 -4.06
N ARG A 128 10.74 17.50 -3.28
CA ARG A 128 12.21 17.52 -3.17
C ARG A 128 12.85 16.32 -2.47
N ILE A 129 12.07 15.51 -1.73
CA ILE A 129 12.58 14.27 -1.13
C ILE A 129 12.50 13.13 -2.15
N CYS A 130 11.50 13.16 -3.05
CA CYS A 130 11.20 12.06 -3.97
C CYS A 130 11.67 12.25 -5.42
N THR A 131 12.07 13.46 -5.86
CA THR A 131 12.68 13.67 -7.18
C THR A 131 14.21 13.58 -7.10
N ARG A 132 14.77 12.45 -7.60
CA ARG A 132 16.21 12.10 -7.75
C ARG A 132 17.08 13.15 -8.51
N PRO A 133 18.44 13.04 -8.61
CA PRO A 133 19.41 12.05 -8.05
C PRO A 133 20.73 12.63 -7.45
N THR A 134 21.40 11.83 -6.58
CA THR A 134 22.87 11.53 -6.51
C THR A 134 23.21 11.15 -5.07
N TRP A 135 23.24 9.85 -4.77
CA TRP A 135 24.13 9.15 -3.82
C TRP A 135 23.96 7.65 -4.10
#